data_AF-A0A3B1CYB1-F1
#
_entry.id   AF-A0A3B1CYB1-F1
#
_cell.length_a   1.000
_cell.length_b   1.000
_cell.length_c   1.000
_cell.angle_alpha   90.00
_cell.angle_beta   90.00
_cell.angle_gamma   90.00
#
_symmetry.space_group_name_H-M   'P 1'
#
loop_
_entity.id
_entity.type
_entity.pdbx_description
1 polymer ?
#
loop_
_entity_poly.entity_id
_entity_poly.type
_entity_poly.pdbx_seq_one_letter_code
_entity_poly.pdbx_strand_id
1 'polypeptide(L)' 'FAKVKVLNLEIVKTFPEQNILLVKGAVPGPNGGIVVVEKTTRKMKKEPQKPKDTKKKKK' A
#
# COMPACT_ATOMS: atom_id res chain seq x y z
N PHE A 1 -3.62 -18.73 -17.33
CA PHE A 1 -3.92 -17.76 -16.25
C PHE A 1 -4.19 -16.40 -16.87
N ALA A 2 -5.34 -15.79 -16.61
CA ALA A 2 -5.64 -14.44 -17.10
C ALA A 2 -4.88 -13.40 -16.27
N LYS A 3 -4.30 -12.38 -16.92
CA LYS A 3 -3.65 -11.25 -16.24
C LYS A 3 -4.73 -10.32 -15.66
N VAL A 4 -4.78 -10.18 -14.34
CA VAL A 4 -5.74 -9.33 -13.64
C VAL A 4 -5.02 -8.14 -13.00
N LYS A 5 -5.61 -6.93 -13.09
CA LYS A 5 -5.16 -5.74 -12.36
C LYS A 5 -6.20 -5.40 -11.29
N VAL A 6 -5.78 -5.36 -10.04
CA VAL A 6 -6.60 -4.87 -8.93
C VAL A 6 -6.30 -3.38 -8.74
N LEU A 7 -7.34 -2.55 -8.84
CA LEU A 7 -7.22 -1.09 -8.70
C LEU A 7 -7.54 -0.66 -7.28
N ASN A 8 -7.18 0.59 -6.95
CA ASN A 8 -7.56 1.25 -5.69
C ASN A 8 -7.04 0.57 -4.41
N LEU A 9 -5.95 -0.20 -4.51
CA LEU A 9 -5.24 -0.71 -3.34
C LEU A 9 -4.50 0.41 -2.63
N GLU A 10 -4.61 0.43 -1.30
CA GLU A 10 -3.96 1.44 -0.47
C GLU A 10 -2.70 0.87 0.18
N ILE A 11 -1.60 1.64 0.11
CA ILE A 11 -0.37 1.34 0.85
C ILE A 11 -0.55 1.92 2.26
N VAL A 12 -0.53 1.05 3.27
CA VAL A 12 -0.74 1.42 4.68
C VAL A 12 0.58 1.82 5.33
N LYS A 13 1.65 1.07 5.05
CA LYS A 13 3.00 1.29 5.58
C LYS A 13 4.05 0.82 4.57
N THR A 14 5.24 1.41 4.66
CA THR A 14 6.41 1.06 3.86
C THR A 14 7.59 0.82 4.77
N PHE A 15 8.28 -0.31 4.62
CA PHE A 15 9.51 -0.64 5.35
C PHE A 15 10.65 -0.71 4.33
N PRO A 16 11.31 0.43 4.02
CA PRO A 16 12.33 0.49 2.98
C PRO A 16 13.55 -0.35 3.30
N GLU A 17 13.90 -0.53 4.58
CA GLU A 17 15.06 -1.34 5.00
C GLU A 17 14.89 -2.83 4.66
N GLN A 18 13.64 -3.31 4.62
CA GLN A 18 13.31 -4.70 4.32
C GLN A 18 12.74 -4.86 2.90
N ASN A 19 12.62 -3.77 2.14
CA ASN A 19 11.92 -3.69 0.86
C ASN A 19 10.47 -4.21 0.91
N ILE A 20 9.78 -4.00 2.04
CA ILE A 20 8.39 -4.48 2.24
C ILE A 20 7.40 -3.34 2.06
N LEU A 21 6.33 -3.61 1.30
CA LEU A 21 5.17 -2.74 1.17
C LEU A 21 3.94 -3.43 1.79
N LEU A 22 3.32 -2.79 2.78
CA LEU A 22 2.09 -3.28 3.39
C LEU A 22 0.89 -2.72 2.64
N VAL A 23 0.17 -3.59 1.94
CA VAL A 23 -1.00 -3.23 1.12
C VAL A 23 -2.29 -3.65 1.82
N LYS A 24 -3.29 -2.77 1.83
CA LYS A 24 -4.64 -3.08 2.33
C LYS A 24 -5.43 -3.82 1.26
N GLY A 25 -5.78 -5.08 1.52
CA GLY A 25 -6.61 -5.91 0.64
C GLY A 25 -5.89 -7.19 0.19
N ALA A 26 -6.38 -7.79 -0.90
CA ALA A 26 -5.84 -9.02 -1.48
C ALA A 26 -5.08 -8.74 -2.78
N VAL A 27 -3.97 -9.45 -2.98
CA VAL A 27 -3.19 -9.44 -4.22
C VAL A 27 -3.40 -10.78 -4.93
N PRO A 28 -3.78 -10.80 -6.22
CA PRO A 28 -4.02 -12.04 -6.93
C PRO A 28 -2.72 -12.79 -7.20
N GLY A 29 -2.72 -14.09 -6.94
CA GLY A 29 -1.59 -14.98 -7.18
C GLY A 29 -1.20 -15.80 -5.94
N PRO A 30 -0.37 -16.84 -6.12
CA PRO A 30 0.18 -17.61 -5.01
C PRO A 30 1.25 -16.82 -4.25
N ASN A 31 1.51 -17.23 -3.00
CA ASN A 31 2.62 -16.70 -2.21
C ASN A 31 3.97 -16.97 -2.90
N GLY A 32 4.85 -15.97 -2.94
CA GLY A 32 6.13 -16.04 -3.65
C GLY A 32 6.03 -15.80 -5.16
N GLY A 33 4.83 -15.57 -5.69
CA GLY A 33 4.62 -15.18 -7.09
C GLY A 33 5.10 -13.76 -7.39
N ILE A 34 5.32 -13.49 -8.68
CA ILE A 34 5.71 -12.16 -9.17
C ILE A 34 4.48 -11.31 -9.40
N VAL A 35 4.53 -10.06 -8.94
CA VAL A 35 3.47 -9.06 -9.13
C VAL A 35 4.06 -7.76 -9.66
N VAL A 36 3.25 -7.00 -10.39
CA VAL A 36 3.65 -5.70 -10.94
C VAL A 36 2.86 -4.60 -10.25
N VAL A 37 3.57 -3.66 -9.63
CA VAL A 37 2.98 -2.53 -8.90
C VAL A 37 3.11 -1.27 -9.77
N GLU A 38 1.99 -0.65 -10.08
CA GLU A 38 1.92 0.58 -10.89
C GLU A 38 1.18 1.67 -10.10
N LYS A 39 1.56 2.94 -10.31
CA LYS A 39 0.79 4.07 -9.77
C LYS A 39 -0.56 4.14 -10.47
N THR A 40 -1.64 4.26 -9.70
CA THR A 40 -2.99 4.42 -10.27
C THR A 40 -3.08 5.73 -11.05
N THR A 41 -3.65 5.67 -12.26
CA THR A 41 -4.02 6.85 -13.05
C THR A 41 -5.34 7.47 -12.58
N ARG A 42 -6.15 6.70 -11.83
CA ARG A 42 -7.42 7.16 -11.27
C ARG A 42 -7.18 7.89 -9.95
N LYS A 43 -7.48 9.18 -9.91
CA LYS A 43 -7.45 9.97 -8.67
C LYS A 43 -8.60 9.54 -7.76
N MET A 44 -8.28 8.82 -6.68
CA MET A 44 -9.24 8.67 -5.58
C MET A 44 -9.22 9.96 -4.74
N LYS A 45 -10.41 10.47 -4.41
CA LYS A 45 -10.55 11.50 -3.37
C LYS A 45 -10.15 10.84 -2.05
N LYS A 46 -8.91 11.05 -1.60
CA LYS A 46 -8.50 10.69 -0.24
C LYS A 46 -8.88 11.85 0.67
N GLU A 47 -9.76 11.60 1.64
CA GLU A 47 -9.83 12.50 2.79
C GLU A 47 -8.48 12.49 3.51
N PRO A 48 -7.95 13.66 3.92
CA PRO A 48 -6.63 13.74 4.54
C PRO A 48 -6.62 12.92 5.83
N GLN A 49 -5.80 11.86 5.86
CA GLN A 49 -5.53 11.10 7.08
C GLN A 49 -4.84 12.05 8.06
N LYS A 50 -5.55 12.37 9.15
CA LYS A 50 -4.99 13.13 10.27
C LYS A 50 -3.67 12.46 10.71
N PRO A 51 -2.59 13.22 10.94
CA PRO A 51 -1.31 12.66 11.35
C PRO A 51 -1.48 11.87 12.64
N LYS A 52 -1.24 10.54 12.59
CA LYS A 52 -1.17 9.72 13.79
C LYS A 52 0.10 10.12 14.56
N ASP A 53 -0.13 10.56 15.79
CA ASP A 53 0.82 11.18 16.70
C ASP A 53 2.18 10.48 16.85
N THR A 54 3.27 11.19 16.55
CA THR A 54 4.62 10.95 17.12
C THR A 54 5.10 12.14 17.95
N LYS A 55 4.23 12.68 18.80
CA LYS A 55 4.61 13.60 19.87
C LYS A 55 4.01 13.17 21.21
N LYS A 56 4.68 12.24 21.90
CA LYS A 56 4.69 12.24 23.38
C LYS A 56 6.13 12.41 23.87
N LYS A 57 6.47 13.69 23.99
CA LYS A 57 7.22 14.36 25.06
C LYS A 57 8.61 13.83 25.44
N LYS A 58 9.62 14.60 25.01
CA LYS A 58 10.64 15.14 25.92
C LYS A 58 9.93 15.86 27.08
N LYS A 59 10.17 15.42 28.31
CA LYS A 59 10.49 16.23 29.49
C LYS A 59 10.80 15.28 30.65
#